data_AF-B0T802-F1
#
_entry.id   AF-B0T802-F1
#
_cell.length_a   1.000
_cell.length_b   1.000
_cell.length_c   1.000
_cell.angle_alpha   90.00
_cell.angle_beta   90.00
_cell.angle_gamma   90.00
#
_symmetry.space_group_name_H-M   'P 1'
#
loop_
_entity.id
_entity.type
_entity.pdbx_description
1 polymer ?
#
loop_
_entity_poly.entity_id
_entity_poly.type
_entity_poly.pdbx_seq_one_letter_code
_entity_poly.pdbx_strand_id
1 'polypeptide(L)'
;MTSAARPSLREAFWVWLKVGCLGFGGPAGQIALLHREVVERRAWIDEDRFAHALSFCMLLPGPEAQQLATWLGWRLHGVRGGIVAGLLFVLPGLLVMLGLSALYVVHGRASWAGPALLGLKAAVVALVLQALIRMGGRAIRGAAGWWSASLAFLALTFTTLPFPLIILAAGAVGWALGGDVAETEGAETEGSEPPVRTPWRTALVCLVVWLAPVLLALAFAPGSTLARMGGVFSILAVVSFGGAYAALAYLGQAAGTFGWLAPSQMLDGLGLAETTPGPLVLVFVFVGFVGAYQTAPPEWAWIAGLGGGLMAAWTTFAPSFLWIFAGGPFVERLRARRRPARALALISAAAVGVIANLAVWFTVHLLFRIGAVHAWGPFRAELPDPTSLNLPALGLTALACGLVLGLRVPILAVVGAMVAAGLALGAMGLS
;
A
#
# COMPACT_ATOMS: atom_id res chain seq x y z
N MET A 1 10.47 -38.88 0.49
CA MET A 1 9.63 -37.66 0.40
C MET A 1 8.79 -37.79 -0.86
N THR A 2 7.50 -38.06 -0.71
CA THR A 2 6.56 -38.20 -1.84
C THR A 2 6.40 -36.84 -2.51
N SER A 3 6.64 -36.77 -3.83
CA SER A 3 6.37 -35.57 -4.63
C SER A 3 4.91 -35.15 -4.40
N ALA A 4 4.68 -34.01 -3.74
CA ALA A 4 3.34 -33.45 -3.61
C ALA A 4 2.70 -33.37 -5.00
N ALA A 5 1.52 -33.99 -5.17
CA ALA A 5 0.80 -33.96 -6.43
C ALA A 5 0.52 -32.51 -6.80
N ARG A 6 1.04 -32.04 -7.94
CA ARG A 6 0.80 -30.68 -8.40
C ARG A 6 -0.71 -30.49 -8.62
N PRO A 7 -1.33 -29.47 -8.00
CA PRO A 7 -2.78 -29.29 -8.10
C PRO A 7 -3.20 -29.01 -9.54
N SER A 8 -4.45 -29.31 -9.88
CA SER A 8 -5.00 -28.87 -11.15
C SER A 8 -5.14 -27.34 -11.18
N LEU A 9 -5.08 -26.72 -12.35
CA LEU A 9 -5.26 -25.26 -12.47
C LEU A 9 -6.64 -24.80 -11.99
N ARG A 10 -7.67 -25.66 -12.16
CA ARG A 10 -9.03 -25.41 -11.65
C ARG A 10 -9.08 -25.41 -10.13
N GLU A 11 -8.38 -26.33 -9.48
CA GLU A 11 -8.27 -26.36 -8.03
C GLU A 11 -7.55 -25.12 -7.51
N ALA A 12 -6.41 -24.77 -8.13
CA ALA A 12 -5.66 -23.56 -7.78
C ALA A 12 -6.50 -22.28 -7.98
N PHE A 13 -7.27 -22.18 -9.06
CA PHE A 13 -8.19 -21.07 -9.33
C PHE A 13 -9.11 -20.78 -8.13
N TRP A 14 -9.76 -21.81 -7.59
CA TRP A 14 -10.67 -21.64 -6.45
C TRP A 14 -9.94 -21.26 -5.16
N VAL A 15 -8.70 -21.72 -4.99
CA VAL A 15 -7.86 -21.30 -3.86
C VAL A 15 -7.48 -19.84 -3.98
N TRP A 16 -7.04 -19.38 -5.15
CA TRP A 16 -6.69 -17.97 -5.36
C TRP A 16 -7.89 -17.04 -5.20
N LEU A 17 -9.06 -17.43 -5.72
CA LEU A 17 -10.29 -16.68 -5.50
C LEU A 17 -10.68 -16.66 -4.02
N LYS A 18 -10.59 -17.79 -3.32
CA LYS A 18 -10.82 -17.84 -1.86
C LYS A 18 -9.89 -16.89 -1.11
N VAL A 19 -8.60 -16.90 -1.42
CA VAL A 19 -7.62 -16.01 -0.80
C VAL A 19 -7.96 -14.55 -1.11
N GLY A 20 -8.33 -14.22 -2.35
CA GLY A 20 -8.76 -12.88 -2.74
C GLY A 20 -10.02 -12.41 -2.01
N CYS A 21 -10.99 -13.29 -1.75
CA CYS A 21 -12.22 -12.95 -1.01
C CYS A 21 -12.04 -12.88 0.51
N LEU A 22 -11.04 -13.58 1.07
CA LEU A 22 -10.83 -13.71 2.52
C LEU A 22 -9.57 -13.00 3.02
N GLY A 23 -8.85 -12.30 2.14
CA GLY A 23 -7.57 -11.65 2.41
C GLY A 23 -7.68 -10.38 3.26
N PHE A 24 -8.28 -10.47 4.44
CA PHE A 24 -8.37 -9.38 5.42
C PHE A 24 -7.15 -9.36 6.36
N GLY A 25 -6.97 -8.28 7.11
CA GLY A 25 -5.93 -8.20 8.15
C GLY A 25 -4.60 -7.59 7.69
N GLY A 26 -4.61 -6.84 6.57
CA GLY A 26 -3.41 -6.25 5.98
C GLY A 26 -2.39 -7.29 5.49
N PRO A 27 -1.15 -6.87 5.19
CA PRO A 27 -0.15 -7.75 4.58
C PRO A 27 0.13 -9.02 5.41
N ALA A 28 0.20 -8.90 6.75
CA ALA A 28 0.47 -10.04 7.62
C ALA A 28 -0.68 -11.08 7.60
N GLY A 29 -1.94 -10.63 7.67
CA GLY A 29 -3.10 -11.53 7.57
C GLY A 29 -3.19 -12.22 6.22
N GLN A 30 -2.89 -11.50 5.14
CA GLN A 30 -2.88 -12.05 3.79
C GLN A 30 -1.76 -13.07 3.56
N ILE A 31 -0.55 -12.79 4.04
CA ILE A 31 0.58 -13.71 3.98
C ILE A 31 0.29 -14.96 4.80
N ALA A 32 -0.27 -14.81 6.01
CA ALA A 32 -0.67 -15.94 6.84
C ALA A 32 -1.77 -16.80 6.18
N LEU A 33 -2.73 -16.17 5.49
CA LEU A 33 -3.76 -16.90 4.73
C LEU A 33 -3.16 -17.66 3.55
N LEU A 34 -2.23 -17.06 2.81
CA LEU A 34 -1.49 -17.72 1.73
C LEU A 34 -0.69 -18.92 2.26
N HIS A 35 0.04 -18.74 3.36
CA HIS A 35 0.81 -19.80 4.01
C HIS A 35 -0.10 -20.95 4.44
N ARG A 36 -1.16 -20.65 5.19
CA ARG A 36 -2.15 -21.65 5.64
C ARG A 36 -2.75 -22.44 4.49
N GLU A 37 -3.14 -21.80 3.40
CA GLU A 37 -3.81 -22.49 2.29
C GLU A 37 -2.85 -23.31 1.42
N VAL A 38 -1.62 -22.83 1.19
CA VAL A 38 -0.67 -23.43 0.23
C VAL A 38 0.36 -24.35 0.89
N VAL A 39 0.79 -24.03 2.11
CA VAL A 39 1.77 -24.79 2.89
C VAL A 39 1.06 -25.75 3.84
N GLU A 40 0.35 -25.23 4.85
CA GLU A 40 -0.18 -26.07 5.95
C GLU A 40 -1.30 -27.02 5.48
N ARG A 41 -2.31 -26.48 4.79
CA ARG A 41 -3.53 -27.24 4.47
C ARG A 41 -3.36 -28.18 3.28
N ARG A 42 -2.51 -27.82 2.33
CA ARG A 42 -2.39 -28.53 1.04
C ARG A 42 -0.99 -29.03 0.70
N ALA A 43 0.04 -28.55 1.40
CA ALA A 43 1.43 -28.92 1.17
C ALA A 43 1.85 -28.83 -0.32
N TRP A 44 1.35 -27.82 -1.04
CA TRP A 44 1.74 -27.55 -2.43
C TRP A 44 3.15 -26.96 -2.53
N ILE A 45 3.55 -26.22 -1.50
CA ILE A 45 4.86 -25.58 -1.35
C ILE A 45 5.34 -25.86 0.08
N ASP A 46 6.62 -26.15 0.23
CA ASP A 46 7.27 -26.36 1.53
C ASP A 46 7.62 -25.03 2.23
N GLU A 47 7.91 -25.12 3.53
CA GLU A 47 8.19 -23.97 4.39
C GLU A 47 9.36 -23.12 3.89
N ASP A 48 10.46 -23.78 3.50
CA ASP A 48 11.68 -23.10 3.06
C ASP A 48 11.46 -22.32 1.76
N ARG A 49 10.76 -22.92 0.79
CA ARG A 49 10.39 -22.23 -0.45
C ARG A 49 9.44 -21.07 -0.21
N PHE A 50 8.48 -21.22 0.70
CA PHE A 50 7.58 -20.12 1.04
C PHE A 50 8.34 -18.96 1.69
N ALA A 51 9.21 -19.25 2.66
CA ALA A 51 10.04 -18.25 3.35
C ALA A 51 11.00 -17.55 2.39
N HIS A 52 11.60 -18.28 1.44
CA HIS A 52 12.41 -17.71 0.38
C HIS A 52 11.58 -16.77 -0.49
N ALA A 53 10.44 -17.23 -1.03
CA ALA A 53 9.57 -16.42 -1.88
C ALA A 53 9.10 -15.14 -1.17
N LEU A 54 8.74 -15.23 0.11
CA LEU A 54 8.36 -14.08 0.92
C LEU A 54 9.52 -13.09 1.06
N SER A 55 10.73 -13.58 1.36
CA SER A 55 11.94 -12.76 1.46
C SER A 55 12.25 -12.05 0.14
N PHE A 56 12.03 -12.71 -0.99
CA PHE A 56 12.18 -12.12 -2.32
C PHE A 56 11.14 -11.01 -2.56
N CYS A 57 9.85 -11.26 -2.28
CA CYS A 57 8.78 -10.27 -2.48
C CYS A 57 8.95 -9.04 -1.57
N MET A 58 9.53 -9.18 -0.38
CA MET A 58 9.83 -8.05 0.52
C MET A 58 10.91 -7.09 -0.01
N LEU A 59 11.68 -7.50 -1.02
CA LEU A 59 12.72 -6.67 -1.65
C LEU A 59 12.20 -5.93 -2.89
N LEU A 60 11.04 -6.33 -3.41
CA LEU A 60 10.44 -5.75 -4.59
C LEU A 60 9.54 -4.57 -4.21
N PRO A 61 9.46 -3.53 -5.06
CA PRO A 61 8.50 -2.46 -4.82
C PRO A 61 7.08 -2.94 -5.13
N GLY A 62 6.11 -2.55 -4.30
CA GLY A 62 4.70 -2.87 -4.47
C GLY A 62 4.11 -3.77 -3.38
N PRO A 63 2.87 -4.27 -3.59
CA PRO A 63 2.12 -5.02 -2.57
C PRO A 63 2.66 -6.45 -2.39
N GLU A 64 3.33 -6.70 -1.27
CA GLU A 64 4.12 -7.93 -1.07
C GLU A 64 3.26 -9.21 -1.12
N ALA A 65 2.04 -9.16 -0.56
CA ALA A 65 1.15 -10.33 -0.55
C ALA A 65 0.63 -10.70 -1.96
N GLN A 66 0.37 -9.70 -2.81
CA GLN A 66 -0.03 -9.95 -4.20
C GLN A 66 1.13 -10.50 -5.03
N GLN A 67 2.34 -10.00 -4.80
CA GLN A 67 3.56 -10.52 -5.41
C GLN A 67 3.81 -11.96 -5.01
N LEU A 68 3.65 -12.29 -3.73
CA LEU A 68 3.77 -13.65 -3.23
C LEU A 68 2.72 -14.58 -3.85
N ALA A 69 1.45 -14.16 -3.92
CA ALA A 69 0.40 -14.93 -4.60
C ALA A 69 0.76 -15.19 -6.08
N THR A 70 1.24 -14.16 -6.78
CA THR A 70 1.69 -14.24 -8.17
C THR A 70 2.86 -15.22 -8.32
N TRP A 71 3.84 -15.16 -7.42
CA TRP A 71 4.99 -16.07 -7.41
C TRP A 71 4.57 -17.51 -7.15
N LEU A 72 3.70 -17.76 -6.16
CA LEU A 72 3.20 -19.09 -5.83
C LEU A 72 2.41 -19.69 -7.01
N GLY A 73 1.51 -18.90 -7.62
CA GLY A 73 0.80 -19.31 -8.83
C GLY A 73 1.76 -19.58 -9.99
N TRP A 74 2.79 -18.75 -10.15
CA TRP A 74 3.82 -18.94 -11.16
C TRP A 74 4.63 -20.23 -10.95
N ARG A 75 4.96 -20.55 -9.70
CA ARG A 75 5.67 -21.78 -9.37
C ARG A 75 4.83 -23.04 -9.64
N LEU A 76 3.51 -22.97 -9.41
CA LEU A 76 2.62 -24.11 -9.58
C LEU A 76 2.19 -24.36 -11.04
N HIS A 77 1.96 -23.30 -11.84
CA HIS A 77 1.45 -23.43 -13.22
C HIS A 77 2.11 -22.49 -14.25
N GLY A 78 3.32 -22.02 -13.99
CA GLY A 78 4.05 -21.09 -14.86
C GLY A 78 3.34 -19.74 -15.00
N VAL A 79 3.62 -19.01 -16.09
CA VAL A 79 3.10 -17.64 -16.31
C VAL A 79 1.57 -17.57 -16.19
N ARG A 80 0.85 -18.59 -16.68
CA ARG A 80 -0.61 -18.66 -16.57
C ARG A 80 -1.07 -18.72 -15.12
N GLY A 81 -0.44 -19.55 -14.30
CA GLY A 81 -0.74 -19.64 -12.87
C GLY A 81 -0.46 -18.34 -12.13
N GLY A 82 0.66 -17.68 -12.47
CA GLY A 82 1.01 -16.39 -11.86
C GLY A 82 0.01 -15.28 -12.19
N ILE A 83 -0.41 -15.18 -13.46
CA ILE A 83 -1.44 -14.22 -13.89
C ILE A 83 -2.75 -14.49 -13.15
N VAL A 84 -3.22 -15.74 -13.14
CA VAL A 84 -4.48 -16.12 -12.47
C VAL A 84 -4.42 -15.82 -10.97
N ALA A 85 -3.34 -16.23 -10.29
CA ALA A 85 -3.20 -16.01 -8.86
C ALA A 85 -3.13 -14.52 -8.50
N GLY A 86 -2.30 -13.76 -9.20
CA GLY A 86 -2.15 -12.33 -8.97
C GLY A 86 -3.42 -11.53 -9.23
N LEU A 87 -4.16 -11.85 -10.30
CA LEU A 87 -5.42 -11.18 -10.62
C LEU A 87 -6.53 -11.53 -9.63
N LEU A 88 -6.73 -12.83 -9.32
CA LEU A 88 -7.77 -13.25 -8.40
C LEU A 88 -7.53 -12.80 -6.96
N PHE A 89 -6.29 -12.55 -6.59
CA PHE A 89 -5.95 -11.96 -5.30
C PHE A 89 -6.44 -10.50 -5.16
N VAL A 90 -6.47 -9.74 -6.26
CA VAL A 90 -6.83 -8.31 -6.28
C VAL A 90 -8.29 -8.09 -6.66
N LEU A 91 -8.80 -8.87 -7.61
CA LEU A 91 -10.09 -8.61 -8.27
C LEU A 91 -11.28 -8.50 -7.31
N PRO A 92 -11.46 -9.37 -6.30
CA PRO A 92 -12.57 -9.23 -5.35
C PRO A 92 -12.52 -7.89 -4.60
N GLY A 93 -11.35 -7.53 -4.07
CA GLY A 93 -11.14 -6.26 -3.38
C GLY A 93 -11.34 -5.04 -4.28
N LEU A 94 -10.86 -5.12 -5.52
CA LEU A 94 -11.07 -4.07 -6.54
C LEU A 94 -12.57 -3.83 -6.78
N LEU A 95 -13.35 -4.89 -6.98
CA LEU A 95 -14.78 -4.77 -7.22
C LEU A 95 -15.52 -4.17 -6.02
N VAL A 96 -15.18 -4.61 -4.80
CA VAL A 96 -15.73 -4.04 -3.56
C VAL A 96 -15.35 -2.57 -3.46
N MET A 97 -14.08 -2.21 -3.69
CA MET A 97 -13.63 -0.82 -3.55
C MET A 97 -14.23 0.11 -4.60
N LEU A 98 -14.41 -0.34 -5.84
CA LEU A 98 -15.15 0.41 -6.86
C LEU A 98 -16.61 0.63 -6.44
N GLY A 99 -17.25 -0.41 -5.89
CA GLY A 99 -18.60 -0.33 -5.34
C GLY A 99 -18.72 0.65 -4.16
N LEU A 100 -17.78 0.60 -3.21
CA LEU A 100 -17.72 1.53 -2.08
C LEU A 100 -17.43 2.97 -2.54
N SER A 101 -16.59 3.16 -3.55
CA SER A 101 -16.31 4.48 -4.14
C SER A 101 -17.55 5.05 -4.84
N ALA A 102 -18.28 4.22 -5.59
CA ALA A 102 -19.55 4.58 -6.18
C ALA A 102 -20.59 4.95 -5.12
N LEU A 103 -20.71 4.14 -4.06
CA LEU A 103 -21.60 4.43 -2.94
C LEU A 103 -21.22 5.74 -2.24
N TYR A 104 -19.93 6.00 -2.06
CA TYR A 104 -19.43 7.21 -1.43
C TYR A 104 -19.81 8.47 -2.20
N VAL A 105 -19.68 8.49 -3.54
CA VAL A 105 -20.02 9.68 -4.32
C VAL A 105 -21.53 9.95 -4.38
N VAL A 106 -22.38 8.92 -4.24
CA VAL A 106 -23.84 9.08 -4.25
C VAL A 106 -24.42 9.32 -2.85
N HIS A 107 -23.91 8.65 -1.82
CA HIS A 107 -24.51 8.62 -0.48
C HIS A 107 -23.61 9.22 0.60
N GLY A 108 -22.40 9.70 0.27
CA GLY A 108 -21.48 10.30 1.24
C GLY A 108 -22.02 11.56 1.95
N ARG A 109 -23.12 12.14 1.45
CA ARG A 109 -23.84 13.26 2.07
C ARG A 109 -25.09 12.85 2.86
N ALA A 110 -25.38 11.56 2.97
CA ALA A 110 -26.48 11.08 3.79
C ALA A 110 -26.23 11.38 5.28
N SER A 111 -27.29 11.61 6.05
CA SER A 111 -27.19 11.96 7.48
C SER A 111 -26.48 10.91 8.32
N TRP A 112 -26.56 9.64 7.95
CA TRP A 112 -25.87 8.53 8.62
C TRP A 112 -24.40 8.38 8.19
N ALA A 113 -24.02 8.91 7.02
CA ALA A 113 -22.70 8.69 6.44
C ALA A 113 -21.60 9.43 7.22
N GLY A 114 -21.83 10.69 7.59
CA GLY A 114 -20.90 11.48 8.40
C GLY A 114 -20.52 10.80 9.73
N PRO A 115 -21.49 10.42 10.58
CA PRO A 115 -21.22 9.72 11.83
C PRO A 115 -20.54 8.35 11.64
N ALA A 116 -20.97 7.55 10.67
CA ALA A 116 -20.34 6.27 10.36
C ALA A 116 -18.86 6.44 9.94
N LEU A 117 -18.61 7.40 9.05
CA LEU A 117 -17.26 7.73 8.59
C LEU A 117 -16.41 8.28 9.73
N LEU A 118 -16.96 9.09 10.64
CA LEU A 118 -16.20 9.59 11.80
C LEU A 118 -15.61 8.43 12.64
N GLY A 119 -16.43 7.43 12.96
CA GLY A 119 -15.98 6.20 13.63
C GLY A 119 -14.88 5.49 12.83
N LEU A 120 -15.10 5.35 11.53
CA LEU A 120 -14.14 4.72 10.63
C LEU A 120 -12.80 5.47 10.56
N LYS A 121 -12.80 6.81 10.54
CA LYS A 121 -11.59 7.65 10.58
C LYS A 121 -10.79 7.45 11.86
N ALA A 122 -11.48 7.36 13.00
CA ALA A 122 -10.84 7.08 14.27
C ALA A 122 -10.18 5.69 14.28
N ALA A 123 -10.83 4.67 13.70
CA ALA A 123 -10.23 3.35 13.51
C ALA A 123 -8.96 3.42 12.66
N VAL A 124 -9.02 4.16 11.55
CA VAL A 124 -7.88 4.39 10.65
C VAL A 124 -6.67 4.98 11.38
N VAL A 125 -6.86 6.00 12.21
CA VAL A 125 -5.75 6.60 12.99
C VAL A 125 -5.08 5.53 13.87
N ALA A 126 -5.87 4.71 14.56
CA ALA A 126 -5.35 3.63 15.38
C ALA A 126 -4.61 2.55 14.57
N LEU A 127 -5.11 2.20 13.38
CA LEU A 127 -4.49 1.22 12.48
C LEU A 127 -3.17 1.73 11.90
N VAL A 128 -3.11 3.00 11.49
CA VAL A 128 -1.87 3.64 11.03
C VAL A 128 -0.84 3.70 12.16
N LEU A 129 -1.26 4.01 13.39
CA LEU A 129 -0.38 3.99 14.56
C LEU A 129 0.13 2.57 14.86
N GLN A 130 -0.73 1.55 14.78
CA GLN A 130 -0.32 0.15 14.92
C GLN A 130 0.70 -0.24 13.84
N ALA A 131 0.48 0.18 12.59
CA ALA A 131 1.40 -0.05 11.49
C ALA A 131 2.75 0.63 11.74
N LEU A 132 2.75 1.88 12.22
CA LEU A 132 3.95 2.64 12.58
C LEU A 132 4.79 1.90 13.63
N ILE A 133 4.16 1.47 14.73
CA ILE A 133 4.86 0.74 15.81
C ILE A 133 5.45 -0.57 15.28
N ARG A 134 4.63 -1.35 14.56
CA ARG A 134 5.04 -2.66 14.02
C ARG A 134 6.17 -2.55 13.00
N MET A 135 6.10 -1.57 12.11
CA MET A 135 7.12 -1.36 11.08
C MET A 135 8.37 -0.72 11.64
N GLY A 136 8.24 0.24 12.56
CA GLY A 136 9.35 0.87 13.26
C GLY A 136 10.24 -0.15 13.95
N GLY A 137 9.66 -1.10 14.69
CA GLY A 137 10.43 -2.16 15.36
C GLY A 137 11.18 -3.11 14.42
N ARG A 138 10.80 -3.19 13.13
CA ARG A 138 11.45 -4.06 12.14
C ARG A 138 12.48 -3.32 11.30
N ALA A 139 12.14 -2.11 10.85
CA ALA A 139 12.90 -1.36 9.87
C ALA A 139 13.95 -0.42 10.48
N ILE A 140 13.71 0.12 11.69
CA ILE A 140 14.67 1.01 12.36
C ILE A 140 15.70 0.15 13.09
N ARG A 141 16.92 0.07 12.55
CA ARG A 141 18.05 -0.63 13.16
C ARG A 141 19.26 0.29 13.32
N GLY A 142 19.75 0.39 14.56
CA GLY A 142 20.89 1.24 14.92
C GLY A 142 20.64 2.75 14.70
N ALA A 143 21.68 3.55 14.92
CA ALA A 143 21.60 5.01 14.82
C ALA A 143 21.27 5.49 13.40
N ALA A 144 21.81 4.83 12.37
CA ALA A 144 21.58 5.22 10.97
C ALA A 144 20.11 5.08 10.54
N GLY A 145 19.44 3.99 10.96
CA GLY A 145 18.01 3.82 10.70
C GLY A 145 17.17 4.87 11.44
N TRP A 146 17.52 5.17 12.69
CA TRP A 146 16.80 6.17 13.49
C TRP A 146 16.92 7.57 12.86
N TRP A 147 18.12 7.98 12.46
CA TRP A 147 18.33 9.25 11.76
C TRP A 147 17.61 9.32 10.42
N SER A 148 17.61 8.23 9.64
CA SER A 148 16.88 8.17 8.38
C SER A 148 15.38 8.39 8.58
N ALA A 149 14.78 7.70 9.56
CA ALA A 149 13.37 7.87 9.90
C ALA A 149 13.07 9.31 10.40
N SER A 150 13.85 9.81 11.34
CA SER A 150 13.67 11.15 11.92
C SER A 150 13.81 12.26 10.88
N LEU A 151 14.83 12.19 10.01
CA LEU A 151 15.03 13.18 8.95
C LEU A 151 13.92 13.12 7.89
N ALA A 152 13.45 11.93 7.52
CA ALA A 152 12.32 11.79 6.60
C ALA A 152 11.03 12.39 7.18
N PHE A 153 10.75 12.12 8.47
CA PHE A 153 9.62 12.71 9.19
C PHE A 153 9.70 14.23 9.21
N LEU A 154 10.84 14.79 9.63
CA LEU A 154 11.03 16.24 9.73
C LEU A 154 10.96 16.91 8.36
N ALA A 155 11.57 16.32 7.34
CA ALA A 155 11.53 16.84 5.97
C ALA A 155 10.09 16.91 5.44
N LEU A 156 9.29 15.84 5.58
CA LEU A 156 7.89 15.88 5.10
C LEU A 156 7.00 16.83 5.89
N THR A 157 7.24 16.94 7.20
CA THR A 157 6.42 17.76 8.09
C THR A 157 6.71 19.24 7.90
N PHE A 158 7.99 19.61 7.82
CA PHE A 158 8.41 21.01 7.87
C PHE A 158 8.89 21.58 6.55
N THR A 159 8.90 20.81 5.46
CA THR A 159 9.32 21.29 4.14
C THR A 159 8.32 20.93 3.04
N THR A 160 8.51 21.51 1.86
CA THR A 160 7.76 21.18 0.64
C THR A 160 8.44 20.09 -0.21
N LEU A 161 9.45 19.39 0.35
CA LEU A 161 10.19 18.38 -0.41
C LEU A 161 9.26 17.23 -0.85
N PRO A 162 9.37 16.76 -2.10
CA PRO A 162 8.58 15.66 -2.59
C PRO A 162 9.08 14.34 -1.98
N PHE A 163 8.16 13.50 -1.50
CA PHE A 163 8.48 12.18 -0.94
C PHE A 163 9.48 11.35 -1.77
N PRO A 164 9.37 11.24 -3.12
CA PRO A 164 10.31 10.46 -3.90
C PRO A 164 11.76 10.93 -3.72
N LEU A 165 11.99 12.23 -3.56
CA LEU A 165 13.33 12.78 -3.33
C LEU A 165 13.88 12.37 -1.96
N ILE A 166 13.03 12.31 -0.93
CA ILE A 166 13.42 11.88 0.42
C ILE A 166 13.83 10.40 0.41
N ILE A 167 13.06 9.55 -0.27
CA ILE A 167 13.38 8.13 -0.41
C ILE A 167 14.65 7.92 -1.24
N LEU A 168 14.82 8.66 -2.34
CA LEU A 168 16.04 8.60 -3.15
C LEU A 168 17.27 9.06 -2.35
N ALA A 169 17.15 10.12 -1.55
CA ALA A 169 18.22 10.58 -0.68
C ALA A 169 18.59 9.52 0.38
N ALA A 170 17.61 8.89 1.02
CA ALA A 170 17.84 7.80 1.96
C ALA A 170 18.55 6.60 1.30
N GLY A 171 18.14 6.25 0.08
CA GLY A 171 18.78 5.22 -0.73
C GLY A 171 20.23 5.56 -1.10
N ALA A 172 20.48 6.79 -1.54
CA ALA A 172 21.81 7.28 -1.90
C ALA A 172 22.76 7.30 -0.69
N VAL A 173 22.29 7.78 0.46
CA VAL A 173 23.05 7.74 1.72
C VAL A 173 23.33 6.29 2.12
N GLY A 174 22.34 5.40 2.03
CA GLY A 174 22.53 3.99 2.38
C GLY A 174 23.50 3.28 1.44
N TRP A 175 23.49 3.64 0.15
CA TRP A 175 24.44 3.18 -0.83
C TRP A 175 25.86 3.66 -0.50
N ALA A 176 26.05 4.96 -0.23
CA ALA A 176 27.35 5.54 0.09
C ALA A 176 27.94 4.98 1.40
N LEU A 177 27.09 4.74 2.41
CA LEU A 177 27.49 4.11 3.67
C LEU A 177 27.74 2.60 3.52
N GLY A 178 27.30 1.98 2.43
CA GLY A 178 27.74 0.65 2.05
C GLY A 178 29.19 0.68 1.61
N GLY A 179 30.12 0.25 2.47
CA GLY A 179 31.51 0.07 2.07
C GLY A 179 31.64 -0.89 0.89
N ASP A 180 32.65 -0.66 0.05
CA ASP A 180 33.05 -1.61 -1.01
C ASP A 180 33.96 -2.70 -0.41
N VAL A 181 33.76 -3.94 -0.87
CA VAL A 181 34.58 -5.16 -0.61
C VAL A 181 34.29 -5.83 0.77
N ALA A 182 34.24 -7.16 0.96
CA ALA A 182 34.55 -8.35 0.15
C ALA A 182 33.37 -9.35 0.15
N GLU A 183 33.43 -10.28 -0.82
CA GLU A 183 32.68 -11.53 -0.88
C GLU A 183 32.64 -12.22 0.49
N THR A 184 31.44 -12.57 0.96
CA THR A 184 31.33 -13.60 1.97
C THR A 184 31.58 -14.93 1.27
N GLU A 185 32.84 -15.34 1.19
CA GLU A 185 33.18 -16.76 1.14
C GLU A 185 32.49 -17.44 2.34
N GLY A 186 31.60 -18.41 2.09
CA GLY A 186 30.99 -19.20 3.16
C GLY A 186 29.46 -19.31 3.18
N ALA A 187 28.77 -19.09 2.05
CA ALA A 187 27.44 -19.67 1.88
C ALA A 187 27.54 -20.79 0.84
N GLU A 188 27.80 -22.02 1.30
CA GLU A 188 27.46 -23.21 0.54
C GLU A 188 25.95 -23.16 0.26
N THR A 189 25.58 -22.65 -0.91
CA THR A 189 24.22 -22.76 -1.44
C THR A 189 24.02 -24.21 -1.86
N GLU A 190 23.50 -25.03 -0.96
CA GLU A 190 22.72 -26.21 -1.35
C GLU A 190 21.64 -25.74 -2.34
N GLY A 191 21.70 -26.26 -3.58
CA GLY A 191 20.66 -26.09 -4.58
C GLY A 191 20.80 -24.82 -5.44
N SER A 192 21.96 -24.60 -6.05
CA SER A 192 22.09 -23.68 -7.18
C SER A 192 21.28 -24.18 -8.40
N GLU A 193 20.00 -23.84 -8.47
CA GLU A 193 19.28 -23.81 -9.75
C GLU A 193 20.06 -22.83 -10.68
N PRO A 194 20.30 -23.17 -11.96
CA PRO A 194 21.09 -22.34 -12.86
C PRO A 194 20.48 -20.95 -12.99
N PRO A 195 21.28 -19.88 -13.24
CA PRO A 195 20.77 -18.53 -13.38
C PRO A 195 19.78 -18.51 -14.54
N VAL A 196 18.49 -18.46 -14.22
CA VAL A 196 17.44 -18.30 -15.22
C VAL A 196 17.75 -16.99 -15.92
N ARG A 197 18.21 -17.04 -17.18
CA ARG A 197 18.35 -15.82 -17.98
C ARG A 197 17.00 -15.13 -17.95
N THR A 198 16.93 -13.95 -17.32
CA THR A 198 15.73 -13.12 -17.38
C THR A 198 15.38 -12.97 -18.87
N PRO A 199 14.23 -13.48 -19.32
CA PRO A 199 13.86 -13.33 -20.71
C PRO A 199 13.53 -11.86 -20.90
N TRP A 200 14.46 -11.08 -21.47
CA TRP A 200 14.28 -9.66 -21.78
C TRP A 200 12.99 -9.41 -22.56
N ARG A 201 12.53 -10.42 -23.33
CA ARG A 201 11.23 -10.45 -23.99
C ARG A 201 10.06 -10.39 -23.00
N THR A 202 10.08 -11.18 -21.94
CA THR A 202 9.06 -11.15 -20.88
C THR A 202 9.09 -9.82 -20.15
N ALA A 203 10.28 -9.28 -19.85
CA ALA A 203 10.41 -7.97 -19.25
C ALA A 203 9.80 -6.88 -20.15
N LEU A 204 10.11 -6.91 -21.45
CA LEU A 204 9.56 -5.98 -22.43
C LEU A 204 8.04 -6.11 -22.56
N VAL A 205 7.51 -7.34 -22.62
CA VAL A 205 6.05 -7.58 -22.70
C VAL A 205 5.36 -7.03 -21.45
N CYS A 206 5.85 -7.35 -20.25
CA CYS A 206 5.26 -6.85 -19.01
C CYS A 206 5.36 -5.32 -18.93
N LEU A 207 6.47 -4.72 -19.38
CA LEU A 207 6.65 -3.27 -19.42
C LEU A 207 5.65 -2.60 -20.38
N VAL A 208 5.48 -3.14 -21.59
CA VAL A 208 4.51 -2.65 -22.57
C VAL A 208 3.08 -2.81 -22.03
N VAL A 209 2.74 -3.95 -21.46
CA VAL A 209 1.40 -4.21 -20.88
C VAL A 209 1.10 -3.24 -19.73
N TRP A 210 2.09 -2.95 -18.88
CA TRP A 210 1.93 -1.97 -17.81
C TRP A 210 1.78 -0.55 -18.34
N LEU A 211 2.68 -0.10 -19.23
CA LEU A 211 2.74 1.31 -19.64
C LEU A 211 1.76 1.66 -20.77
N ALA A 212 1.24 0.69 -21.53
CA ALA A 212 0.36 0.97 -22.67
C ALA A 212 -0.87 1.81 -22.29
N PRO A 213 -1.65 1.51 -21.23
CA PRO A 213 -2.79 2.36 -20.85
C PRO A 213 -2.38 3.78 -20.45
N VAL A 214 -1.22 3.94 -19.81
CA VAL A 214 -0.68 5.24 -19.39
C VAL A 214 -0.28 6.06 -20.61
N LEU A 215 0.43 5.44 -21.56
CA LEU A 215 0.87 6.07 -22.80
C LEU A 215 -0.32 6.43 -23.70
N LEU A 216 -1.35 5.58 -23.76
CA LEU A 216 -2.59 5.89 -24.47
C LEU A 216 -3.31 7.09 -23.84
N ALA A 217 -3.45 7.13 -22.51
CA ALA A 217 -4.04 8.27 -21.82
C ALA A 217 -3.25 9.57 -22.07
N LEU A 218 -1.91 9.50 -22.06
CA LEU A 218 -1.04 10.63 -22.37
C LEU A 218 -1.14 11.07 -23.84
N ALA A 219 -1.25 10.13 -24.79
CA ALA A 219 -1.30 10.43 -26.21
C ALA A 219 -2.64 11.08 -26.61
N PHE A 220 -3.75 10.55 -26.10
CA PHE A 220 -5.08 11.03 -26.48
C PHE A 220 -5.60 12.17 -25.59
N ALA A 221 -5.15 12.25 -24.34
CA ALA A 221 -5.64 13.23 -23.37
C ALA A 221 -4.55 13.65 -22.36
N PRO A 222 -3.43 14.26 -22.81
CA PRO A 222 -2.26 14.55 -21.96
C PRO A 222 -2.58 15.42 -20.74
N GLY A 223 -3.55 16.33 -20.86
CA GLY A 223 -3.98 17.22 -19.77
C GLY A 223 -4.96 16.59 -18.78
N SER A 224 -5.50 15.40 -19.08
CA SER A 224 -6.57 14.77 -18.30
C SER A 224 -6.11 14.26 -16.93
N THR A 225 -7.03 14.23 -15.98
CA THR A 225 -6.80 13.61 -14.67
C THR A 225 -6.37 12.14 -14.81
N LEU A 226 -6.93 11.41 -15.77
CA LEU A 226 -6.58 10.01 -16.04
C LEU A 226 -5.11 9.83 -16.43
N ALA A 227 -4.60 10.68 -17.32
CA ALA A 227 -3.20 10.65 -17.73
C ALA A 227 -2.25 10.99 -16.57
N ARG A 228 -2.61 12.01 -15.76
CA ARG A 228 -1.84 12.38 -14.55
C ARG A 228 -1.84 11.25 -13.53
N MET A 229 -2.99 10.62 -13.28
CA MET A 229 -3.10 9.45 -12.41
C MET A 229 -2.21 8.32 -12.91
N GLY A 230 -2.25 8.01 -14.21
CA GLY A 230 -1.38 7.00 -14.80
C GLY A 230 0.11 7.23 -14.52
N GLY A 231 0.58 8.48 -14.64
CA GLY A 231 1.96 8.86 -14.31
C GLY A 231 2.27 8.77 -12.81
N VAL A 232 1.45 9.39 -11.95
CA VAL A 232 1.67 9.44 -10.50
C VAL A 232 1.64 8.04 -9.88
N PHE A 233 0.64 7.22 -10.20
CA PHE A 233 0.54 5.87 -9.66
C PHE A 233 1.62 4.93 -10.25
N SER A 234 2.08 5.15 -11.48
CA SER A 234 3.23 4.41 -12.03
C SER A 234 4.53 4.73 -11.29
N ILE A 235 4.78 6.01 -10.97
CA ILE A 235 5.91 6.40 -10.13
C ILE A 235 5.76 5.73 -8.76
N LEU A 236 4.57 5.83 -8.15
CA LEU A 236 4.29 5.25 -6.85
C LEU A 236 4.60 3.75 -6.83
N ALA A 237 4.20 3.01 -7.86
CA ALA A 237 4.44 1.57 -7.93
C ALA A 237 5.94 1.18 -7.99
N VAL A 238 6.82 2.07 -8.49
CA VAL A 238 8.27 1.83 -8.52
C VAL A 238 8.95 2.25 -7.21
N VAL A 239 8.43 3.28 -6.53
CA VAL A 239 9.04 3.82 -5.30
C VAL A 239 8.41 3.27 -4.00
N SER A 240 7.39 2.44 -4.09
CA SER A 240 6.69 1.84 -2.95
C SER A 240 7.51 0.72 -2.30
N PHE A 241 8.53 1.10 -1.53
CA PHE A 241 9.28 0.20 -0.65
C PHE A 241 8.75 0.35 0.79
N GLY A 242 8.55 -0.76 1.49
CA GLY A 242 8.06 -0.74 2.87
C GLY A 242 6.53 -0.78 3.01
N GLY A 243 5.81 -1.36 2.04
CA GLY A 243 4.39 -1.66 2.18
C GLY A 243 3.42 -0.50 1.95
N ALA A 244 2.13 -0.81 2.04
CA ALA A 244 1.02 0.05 1.62
C ALA A 244 0.97 1.44 2.30
N TYR A 245 1.39 1.55 3.56
CA TYR A 245 1.26 2.78 4.35
C TYR A 245 2.26 3.87 3.93
N ALA A 246 3.47 3.51 3.52
CA ALA A 246 4.46 4.48 3.05
C ALA A 246 4.02 5.09 1.70
N ALA A 247 3.49 4.25 0.81
CA ALA A 247 2.93 4.66 -0.46
C ALA A 247 1.71 5.58 -0.28
N LEU A 248 0.92 5.36 0.77
CA LEU A 248 -0.24 6.20 1.07
C LEU A 248 0.12 7.63 1.45
N ALA A 249 1.24 7.84 2.14
CA ALA A 249 1.69 9.19 2.48
C ALA A 249 2.02 10.01 1.23
N TYR A 250 2.68 9.40 0.25
CA TYR A 250 2.90 10.04 -1.05
C TYR A 250 1.60 10.34 -1.76
N LEU A 251 0.66 9.40 -1.73
CA LEU A 251 -0.64 9.61 -2.36
C LEU A 251 -1.42 10.75 -1.70
N GLY A 252 -1.32 10.91 -0.38
CA GLY A 252 -1.84 12.07 0.35
C GLY A 252 -1.25 13.38 -0.19
N GLN A 253 0.07 13.46 -0.32
CA GLN A 253 0.75 14.64 -0.89
C GLN A 253 0.32 14.91 -2.34
N ALA A 254 0.27 13.87 -3.18
CA ALA A 254 -0.11 14.00 -4.59
C ALA A 254 -1.59 14.42 -4.72
N ALA A 255 -2.49 13.79 -3.96
CA ALA A 255 -3.91 14.12 -3.98
C ALA A 255 -4.17 15.58 -3.55
N GLY A 256 -3.45 16.07 -2.54
CA GLY A 256 -3.52 17.49 -2.14
C GLY A 256 -2.96 18.42 -3.22
N THR A 257 -1.81 18.09 -3.80
CA THR A 257 -1.15 18.91 -4.84
C THR A 257 -2.00 19.05 -6.11
N PHE A 258 -2.65 17.95 -6.53
CA PHE A 258 -3.49 17.93 -7.73
C PHE A 258 -4.97 18.24 -7.44
N GLY A 259 -5.34 18.50 -6.19
CA GLY A 259 -6.72 18.78 -5.79
C GLY A 259 -7.67 17.61 -6.05
N TRP A 260 -7.20 16.37 -5.99
CA TRP A 260 -8.03 15.19 -6.24
C TRP A 260 -9.01 14.94 -5.09
N LEU A 261 -8.52 14.98 -3.86
CA LEU A 261 -9.30 14.69 -2.66
C LEU A 261 -8.97 15.68 -1.55
N ALA A 262 -9.99 16.05 -0.77
CA ALA A 262 -9.76 16.72 0.51
C ALA A 262 -9.18 15.73 1.54
N PRO A 263 -8.47 16.20 2.58
CA PRO A 263 -7.89 15.34 3.61
C PRO A 263 -8.90 14.41 4.30
N SER A 264 -10.11 14.91 4.54
CA SER A 264 -11.20 14.12 5.11
C SER A 264 -11.64 12.97 4.20
N GLN A 265 -11.62 13.17 2.88
CA GLN A 265 -11.94 12.12 1.90
C GLN A 265 -10.82 11.09 1.79
N MET A 266 -9.56 11.49 1.95
CA MET A 266 -8.44 10.54 2.02
C MET A 266 -8.60 9.60 3.22
N LEU A 267 -8.99 10.16 4.37
CA LEU A 267 -9.33 9.39 5.58
C LEU A 267 -10.53 8.47 5.36
N ASP A 268 -11.60 8.94 4.69
CA ASP A 268 -12.76 8.11 4.32
C ASP A 268 -12.32 6.92 3.46
N GLY A 269 -11.54 7.19 2.41
CA GLY A 269 -11.05 6.17 1.47
C GLY A 269 -10.18 5.12 2.16
N LEU A 270 -9.28 5.54 3.04
CA LEU A 270 -8.47 4.60 3.82
C LEU A 270 -9.35 3.72 4.72
N GLY A 271 -10.34 4.34 5.36
CA GLY A 271 -11.32 3.63 6.16
C GLY A 271 -12.06 2.55 5.40
N LEU A 272 -12.59 2.90 4.22
CA LEU A 272 -13.26 1.97 3.34
C LEU A 272 -12.32 0.84 2.90
N ALA A 273 -11.05 1.15 2.57
CA ALA A 273 -10.08 0.15 2.16
C ALA A 273 -9.79 -0.89 3.26
N GLU A 274 -9.74 -0.50 4.53
CA GLU A 274 -9.56 -1.43 5.67
C GLU A 274 -10.76 -2.39 5.85
N THR A 275 -11.93 -2.07 5.27
CA THR A 275 -13.11 -2.97 5.22
C THR A 275 -13.15 -3.90 4.02
N THR A 276 -12.25 -3.71 3.07
CA THR A 276 -12.24 -4.53 1.84
C THR A 276 -11.32 -5.74 1.98
N PRO A 277 -11.67 -6.86 1.35
CA PRO A 277 -10.72 -7.96 1.23
C PRO A 277 -9.60 -7.53 0.27
N GLY A 278 -8.37 -8.00 0.53
CA GLY A 278 -7.23 -7.72 -0.33
C GLY A 278 -6.39 -6.53 0.15
N PRO A 279 -5.37 -6.14 -0.64
CA PRO A 279 -4.32 -5.23 -0.17
C PRO A 279 -4.83 -3.85 0.22
N LEU A 280 -4.30 -3.30 1.30
CA LEU A 280 -4.64 -1.95 1.74
C LEU A 280 -4.39 -0.87 0.67
N VAL A 281 -3.44 -1.10 -0.25
CA VAL A 281 -3.20 -0.24 -1.42
C VAL A 281 -4.43 -0.09 -2.32
N LEU A 282 -5.50 -0.89 -2.14
CA LEU A 282 -6.77 -0.67 -2.82
C LEU A 282 -7.41 0.69 -2.51
N VAL A 283 -7.00 1.39 -1.44
CA VAL A 283 -7.34 2.81 -1.24
C VAL A 283 -6.99 3.67 -2.46
N PHE A 284 -5.99 3.27 -3.26
CA PHE A 284 -5.59 3.97 -4.49
C PHE A 284 -6.71 3.95 -5.54
N VAL A 285 -7.52 2.89 -5.57
CA VAL A 285 -8.70 2.79 -6.42
C VAL A 285 -9.72 3.86 -6.06
N PHE A 286 -9.95 4.08 -4.76
CA PHE A 286 -10.84 5.14 -4.30
C PHE A 286 -10.30 6.52 -4.64
N VAL A 287 -9.00 6.75 -4.42
CA VAL A 287 -8.37 8.03 -4.79
C VAL A 287 -8.48 8.29 -6.29
N GLY A 288 -8.20 7.26 -7.10
CA GLY A 288 -8.38 7.30 -8.55
C GLY A 288 -9.81 7.58 -8.96
N PHE A 289 -10.77 6.88 -8.34
CA PHE A 289 -12.19 7.00 -8.66
C PHE A 289 -12.72 8.38 -8.28
N VAL A 290 -12.60 8.75 -7.01
CA VAL A 290 -13.17 9.98 -6.47
C VAL A 290 -12.48 11.20 -7.08
N GLY A 291 -11.16 11.17 -7.25
CA GLY A 291 -10.42 12.26 -7.88
C GLY A 291 -10.79 12.49 -9.34
N ALA A 292 -10.95 11.41 -10.12
CA ALA A 292 -11.35 11.53 -11.53
C ALA A 292 -12.83 11.90 -11.66
N TYR A 293 -13.70 11.40 -10.78
CA TYR A 293 -15.12 11.75 -10.74
C TYR A 293 -15.33 13.24 -10.46
N GLN A 294 -14.62 13.81 -9.49
CA GLN A 294 -14.79 15.21 -9.09
C GLN A 294 -14.19 16.22 -10.08
N THR A 295 -13.15 15.83 -10.82
CA THR A 295 -12.46 16.72 -11.75
C THR A 295 -13.01 16.67 -13.18
N ALA A 296 -13.83 15.67 -13.49
CA ALA A 296 -14.46 15.52 -14.79
C ALA A 296 -15.75 16.36 -14.91
N PRO A 297 -16.13 16.76 -16.14
CA PRO A 297 -17.46 17.30 -16.41
C PRO A 297 -18.56 16.36 -15.90
N PRO A 298 -19.70 16.87 -15.38
CA PRO A 298 -20.75 16.06 -14.77
C PRO A 298 -21.24 14.89 -15.63
N GLU A 299 -21.32 15.09 -16.94
CA GLU A 299 -21.75 14.08 -17.91
C GLU A 299 -20.75 12.92 -18.08
N TRP A 300 -19.48 13.14 -17.79
CA TRP A 300 -18.42 12.13 -17.87
C TRP A 300 -17.96 11.61 -16.50
N ALA A 301 -18.49 12.16 -15.40
CA ALA A 301 -17.99 11.92 -14.05
C ALA A 301 -17.91 10.42 -13.68
N TRP A 302 -18.93 9.62 -14.01
CA TRP A 302 -18.94 8.19 -13.73
C TRP A 302 -17.91 7.40 -14.54
N ILE A 303 -17.78 7.72 -15.83
CA ILE A 303 -16.81 7.07 -16.73
C ILE A 303 -15.40 7.45 -16.30
N ALA A 304 -15.18 8.73 -15.98
CA ALA A 304 -13.92 9.22 -15.46
C ALA A 304 -13.58 8.56 -14.12
N GLY A 305 -14.53 8.44 -13.21
CA GLY A 305 -14.36 7.76 -11.92
C GLY A 305 -13.97 6.29 -12.10
N LEU A 306 -14.72 5.52 -12.89
CA LEU A 306 -14.36 4.13 -13.20
C LEU A 306 -12.98 4.05 -13.86
N GLY A 307 -12.70 4.91 -14.83
CA GLY A 307 -11.40 4.98 -15.51
C GLY A 307 -10.25 5.29 -14.55
N GLY A 308 -10.42 6.27 -13.67
CA GLY A 308 -9.42 6.66 -12.67
C GLY A 308 -9.15 5.56 -11.66
N GLY A 309 -10.20 4.89 -11.15
CA GLY A 309 -10.07 3.75 -10.25
C GLY A 309 -9.37 2.55 -10.89
N LEU A 310 -9.73 2.23 -12.15
CA LEU A 310 -9.09 1.16 -12.92
C LEU A 310 -7.64 1.48 -13.29
N MET A 311 -7.34 2.74 -13.66
CA MET A 311 -5.96 3.19 -13.91
C MET A 311 -5.10 3.06 -12.66
N ALA A 312 -5.60 3.51 -11.51
CA ALA A 312 -4.92 3.38 -10.23
C ALA A 312 -4.66 1.90 -9.89
N ALA A 313 -5.67 1.03 -10.01
CA ALA A 313 -5.50 -0.41 -9.80
C ALA A 313 -4.44 -1.00 -10.74
N TRP A 314 -4.55 -0.73 -12.05
CA TRP A 314 -3.66 -1.29 -13.05
C TRP A 314 -2.20 -0.91 -12.80
N THR A 315 -1.93 0.39 -12.68
CA THR A 315 -0.57 0.91 -12.45
C THR A 315 0.02 0.50 -11.10
N THR A 316 -0.81 0.18 -10.10
CA THR A 316 -0.36 -0.31 -8.80
C THR A 316 0.06 -1.79 -8.84
N PHE A 317 -0.72 -2.64 -9.52
CA PHE A 317 -0.52 -4.09 -9.47
C PHE A 317 0.19 -4.68 -10.71
N ALA A 318 0.10 -4.05 -11.88
CA ALA A 318 0.76 -4.52 -13.10
C ALA A 318 2.30 -4.64 -12.97
N PRO A 319 3.02 -3.68 -12.31
CA PRO A 319 4.47 -3.76 -12.15
C PRO A 319 4.93 -4.99 -11.38
N SER A 320 4.13 -5.49 -10.43
CA SER A 320 4.43 -6.71 -9.70
C SER A 320 4.64 -7.91 -10.63
N PHE A 321 3.89 -8.04 -11.72
CA PHE A 321 4.06 -9.14 -12.68
C PHE A 321 5.40 -9.04 -13.42
N LEU A 322 5.83 -7.81 -13.76
CA LEU A 322 7.16 -7.56 -14.31
C LEU A 322 8.23 -8.05 -13.32
N TRP A 323 8.12 -7.65 -12.05
CA TRP A 323 9.09 -8.01 -11.03
C TRP A 323 9.13 -9.52 -10.74
N ILE A 324 7.98 -10.19 -10.71
CA ILE A 324 7.94 -11.63 -10.47
C ILE A 324 8.46 -12.42 -11.68
N PHE A 325 8.01 -12.11 -12.90
CA PHE A 325 8.38 -12.91 -14.08
C PHE A 325 9.77 -12.60 -14.63
N ALA A 326 10.33 -11.42 -14.33
CA ALA A 326 11.63 -11.00 -14.84
C ALA A 326 12.68 -10.68 -13.76
N GLY A 327 12.26 -10.33 -12.54
CA GLY A 327 13.14 -9.76 -11.51
C GLY A 327 13.93 -10.76 -10.67
N GLY A 328 13.56 -12.06 -10.67
CA GLY A 328 14.20 -13.11 -9.85
C GLY A 328 15.74 -13.03 -9.78
N PRO A 329 16.44 -13.17 -10.91
CA PRO A 329 17.92 -13.16 -10.96
C PRO A 329 18.56 -11.82 -10.60
N PHE A 330 17.82 -10.70 -10.65
CA PHE A 330 18.35 -9.38 -10.33
C PHE A 330 18.37 -9.14 -8.81
N VAL A 331 17.29 -9.52 -8.13
CA VAL A 331 17.11 -9.28 -6.69
C VAL A 331 18.10 -10.10 -5.85
N GLU A 332 18.35 -11.36 -6.21
CA GLU A 332 19.33 -12.19 -5.52
C GLU A 332 20.74 -11.59 -5.58
N ARG A 333 21.14 -11.11 -6.77
CA ARG A 333 22.41 -10.38 -6.97
C ARG A 333 22.46 -9.06 -6.20
N LEU A 334 21.32 -8.39 -6.05
CA LEU A 334 21.21 -7.13 -5.32
C LEU A 334 21.40 -7.36 -3.81
N ARG A 335 20.81 -8.43 -3.25
CA ARG A 335 20.91 -8.80 -1.83
C ARG A 335 22.31 -9.27 -1.44
N ALA A 336 23.02 -9.95 -2.33
CA ALA A 336 24.38 -10.42 -2.09
C ALA A 336 25.40 -9.28 -1.89
N ARG A 337 25.05 -8.04 -2.29
CA ARG A 337 25.95 -6.88 -2.20
C ARG A 337 25.59 -5.99 -1.00
N ARG A 338 26.60 -5.59 -0.21
CA ARG A 338 26.41 -4.76 1.01
C ARG A 338 25.81 -3.39 0.73
N ARG A 339 26.18 -2.76 -0.40
CA ARG A 339 25.71 -1.44 -0.82
C ARG A 339 24.20 -1.38 -1.07
N PRO A 340 23.63 -2.15 -2.02
CA PRO A 340 22.18 -2.17 -2.20
C PRO A 340 21.41 -2.61 -0.95
N ALA A 341 21.94 -3.58 -0.20
CA ALA A 341 21.30 -4.02 1.04
C ALA A 341 21.18 -2.88 2.07
N ARG A 342 22.23 -2.05 2.24
CA ARG A 342 22.18 -0.85 3.09
C ARG A 342 21.27 0.24 2.53
N ALA A 343 21.25 0.46 1.21
CA ALA A 343 20.33 1.40 0.57
C ALA A 343 18.87 1.03 0.88
N LEU A 344 18.48 -0.23 0.66
CA LEU A 344 17.14 -0.73 0.95
C LEU A 344 16.78 -0.63 2.45
N ALA A 345 17.75 -0.87 3.34
CA ALA A 345 17.54 -0.73 4.78
C ALA A 345 17.25 0.72 5.18
N LEU A 346 17.99 1.70 4.66
CA LEU A 346 17.72 3.12 4.97
C LEU A 346 16.46 3.65 4.30
N ILE A 347 16.10 3.17 3.10
CA ILE A 347 14.80 3.43 2.47
C ILE A 347 13.67 2.92 3.37
N SER A 348 13.79 1.69 3.86
CA SER A 348 12.79 1.09 4.75
C SER A 348 12.65 1.86 6.06
N ALA A 349 13.76 2.35 6.61
CA ALA A 349 13.74 3.19 7.81
C ALA A 349 13.13 4.58 7.55
N ALA A 350 13.46 5.23 6.42
CA ALA A 350 12.85 6.50 6.00
C ALA A 350 11.34 6.36 5.85
N ALA A 351 10.87 5.24 5.26
CA ALA A 351 9.45 4.93 5.12
C ALA A 351 8.71 4.90 6.47
N VAL A 352 9.36 4.51 7.57
CA VAL A 352 8.77 4.62 8.92
C VAL A 352 8.53 6.08 9.32
N GLY A 353 9.50 6.98 9.05
CA GLY A 353 9.34 8.41 9.26
C GLY A 353 8.21 9.01 8.42
N VAL A 354 8.04 8.52 7.19
CA VAL A 354 6.93 8.88 6.31
C VAL A 354 5.58 8.46 6.88
N ILE A 355 5.48 7.24 7.42
CA ILE A 355 4.26 6.76 8.08
C ILE A 355 3.98 7.57 9.34
N ALA A 356 5.02 7.96 10.09
CA ALA A 356 4.85 8.83 11.26
C ALA A 356 4.28 10.20 10.86
N ASN A 357 4.75 10.79 9.76
CA ASN A 357 4.20 12.03 9.23
C ASN A 357 2.72 11.87 8.86
N LEU A 358 2.38 10.78 8.17
CA LEU A 358 0.99 10.48 7.82
C LEU A 358 0.10 10.28 9.06
N ALA A 359 0.59 9.60 10.09
CA ALA A 359 -0.13 9.39 11.34
C ALA A 359 -0.44 10.72 12.04
N VAL A 360 0.55 11.61 12.14
CA VAL A 360 0.38 12.96 12.70
C VAL A 360 -0.61 13.76 11.84
N TRP A 361 -0.42 13.75 10.52
CA TRP A 361 -1.27 14.47 9.58
C TRP A 361 -2.73 14.04 9.73
N PHE A 362 -3.03 12.75 9.70
CA PHE A 362 -4.37 12.22 9.91
C PHE A 362 -4.96 12.57 11.27
N THR A 363 -4.17 12.43 12.33
CA THR A 363 -4.63 12.74 13.69
C THR A 363 -5.01 14.22 13.80
N VAL A 364 -4.16 15.11 13.28
CA VAL A 364 -4.43 16.56 13.28
C VAL A 364 -5.70 16.89 12.48
N HIS A 365 -5.85 16.33 11.28
CA HIS A 365 -7.00 16.60 10.42
C HIS A 365 -8.32 15.97 10.92
N LEU A 366 -8.23 14.96 11.78
CA LEU A 366 -9.39 14.35 12.43
C LEU A 366 -9.80 15.12 13.68
N LEU A 367 -8.83 15.53 14.51
CA LEU A 367 -9.08 16.09 15.84
C LEU A 367 -9.21 17.61 15.83
N PHE A 368 -8.62 18.31 14.87
CA PHE A 368 -8.56 19.77 14.85
C PHE A 368 -8.93 20.33 13.48
N ARG A 369 -9.40 21.58 13.48
CA ARG A 369 -9.37 22.41 12.28
C ARG A 369 -7.94 22.93 12.10
N ILE A 370 -7.48 22.91 10.85
CA ILE A 370 -6.16 23.41 10.50
C ILE A 370 -6.20 24.94 10.52
N GLY A 371 -5.23 25.55 11.22
CA GLY A 371 -5.03 26.99 11.22
C GLY A 371 -4.30 27.50 9.98
N ALA A 372 -3.66 28.67 10.10
CA ALA A 372 -2.90 29.24 9.00
C ALA A 372 -1.63 28.42 8.68
N VAL A 373 -1.43 28.15 7.39
CA VAL A 373 -0.16 27.60 6.86
C VAL A 373 0.87 28.71 6.90
N HIS A 374 1.91 28.57 7.71
CA HIS A 374 3.03 29.49 7.74
C HIS A 374 4.14 28.94 6.84
N ALA A 375 4.53 29.69 5.82
CA ALA A 375 5.59 29.28 4.91
C ALA A 375 6.73 30.31 4.90
N TRP A 376 7.97 29.83 5.02
CA TRP A 376 9.19 30.63 4.99
C TRP A 376 10.21 29.94 4.08
N GLY A 377 10.21 30.33 2.80
CA GLY A 377 11.04 29.68 1.78
C GLY A 377 10.66 28.21 1.59
N PRO A 378 11.61 27.24 1.69
CA PRO A 378 11.31 25.82 1.57
C PRO A 378 10.61 25.23 2.79
N PHE A 379 10.54 25.97 3.90
CA PHE A 379 9.94 25.51 5.15
C PHE A 379 8.46 25.88 5.24
N ARG A 380 7.66 24.98 5.78
CA ARG A 380 6.25 25.17 6.08
C ARG A 380 5.90 24.63 7.46
N ALA A 381 4.96 25.25 8.13
CA ALA A 381 4.37 24.75 9.36
C ALA A 381 2.85 24.91 9.29
N GLU A 382 2.15 23.78 9.39
CA GLU A 382 0.70 23.72 9.56
C GLU A 382 0.40 23.47 11.03
N LEU A 383 0.03 24.53 11.74
CA LEU A 383 -0.32 24.45 13.15
C LEU A 383 -1.84 24.25 13.29
N PRO A 384 -2.30 23.22 14.05
CA PRO A 384 -3.71 23.09 14.36
C PRO A 384 -4.17 24.25 15.22
N ASP A 385 -5.43 24.67 15.06
CA ASP A 385 -6.08 25.58 16.00
C ASP A 385 -6.41 24.80 17.29
N PRO A 386 -5.74 25.06 18.43
CA PRO A 386 -5.96 24.30 19.65
C PRO A 386 -7.38 24.42 20.21
N THR A 387 -8.10 25.49 19.85
CA THR A 387 -9.48 25.73 20.31
C THR A 387 -10.52 24.92 19.54
N SER A 388 -10.10 24.27 18.45
CA SER A 388 -10.99 23.56 17.53
C SER A 388 -11.11 22.05 17.79
N LEU A 389 -10.71 21.59 18.98
CA LEU A 389 -10.67 20.17 19.34
C LEU A 389 -12.05 19.50 19.20
N ASN A 390 -12.12 18.46 18.38
CA ASN A 390 -13.29 17.60 18.24
C ASN A 390 -13.26 16.49 19.31
N LEU A 391 -13.99 16.72 20.41
CA LEU A 391 -14.10 15.77 21.53
C LEU A 391 -14.69 14.40 21.13
N PRO A 392 -15.77 14.32 20.33
CA PRO A 392 -16.26 13.05 19.78
C PRO A 392 -15.18 12.25 19.04
N ALA A 393 -14.44 12.90 18.14
CA ALA A 393 -13.37 12.28 17.38
C ALA A 393 -12.23 11.81 18.29
N LEU A 394 -11.88 12.59 19.33
CA LEU A 394 -10.89 12.22 20.33
C LEU A 394 -11.32 10.96 21.11
N GLY A 395 -12.57 10.93 21.59
CA GLY A 395 -13.12 9.78 22.32
C GLY A 395 -13.14 8.51 21.46
N LEU A 396 -13.58 8.62 20.21
CA LEU A 396 -13.54 7.52 19.26
C LEU A 396 -12.11 7.06 18.95
N THR A 397 -11.16 7.99 18.82
CA THR A 397 -9.76 7.66 18.54
C THR A 397 -9.12 6.94 19.73
N ALA A 398 -9.41 7.37 20.97
CA ALA A 398 -8.97 6.70 22.18
C ALA A 398 -9.55 5.28 22.28
N LEU A 399 -10.85 5.13 22.01
CA LEU A 399 -11.52 3.82 21.96
C LEU A 399 -10.86 2.91 20.91
N ALA A 400 -10.65 3.40 19.68
CA ALA A 400 -10.01 2.65 18.62
C ALA A 400 -8.59 2.23 18.99
N CYS A 401 -7.79 3.11 19.59
CA CYS A 401 -6.45 2.78 20.08
C CYS A 401 -6.50 1.71 21.17
N GLY A 402 -7.45 1.79 22.10
CA GLY A 402 -7.68 0.77 23.13
C GLY A 402 -8.01 -0.60 22.53
N LEU A 403 -8.90 -0.64 21.53
CA LEU A 403 -9.29 -1.88 20.83
C LEU A 403 -8.13 -2.48 20.03
N VAL A 404 -7.38 -1.64 19.28
CA VAL A 404 -6.32 -2.10 18.35
C VAL A 404 -5.01 -2.42 19.07
N LEU A 405 -4.56 -1.56 19.97
CA LEU A 405 -3.24 -1.66 20.61
C LEU A 405 -3.31 -2.38 21.96
N GLY A 406 -4.36 -2.10 22.75
CA GLY A 406 -4.56 -2.69 24.07
C GLY A 406 -5.14 -4.10 23.97
N LEU A 407 -6.35 -4.21 23.43
CA LEU A 407 -7.10 -5.47 23.38
C LEU A 407 -6.77 -6.34 22.15
N ARG A 408 -6.05 -5.78 21.15
CA ARG A 408 -5.66 -6.46 19.91
C ARG A 408 -6.84 -7.11 19.19
N VAL A 409 -7.98 -6.44 19.19
CA VAL A 409 -9.22 -6.89 18.55
C VAL A 409 -8.99 -7.00 17.03
N PRO A 410 -9.55 -8.03 16.35
CA PRO A 410 -9.43 -8.19 14.90
C PRO A 410 -9.92 -6.95 14.14
N ILE A 411 -9.23 -6.57 13.05
CA ILE A 411 -9.47 -5.33 12.30
C ILE A 411 -10.94 -5.16 11.90
N LEU A 412 -11.58 -6.21 11.35
CA LEU A 412 -12.98 -6.14 10.95
C LEU A 412 -13.94 -5.87 12.13
N ALA A 413 -13.65 -6.43 13.30
CA ALA A 413 -14.43 -6.19 14.51
C ALA A 413 -14.21 -4.77 15.03
N VAL A 414 -12.97 -4.25 14.97
CA VAL A 414 -12.68 -2.85 15.28
C VAL A 414 -13.48 -1.93 14.36
N VAL A 415 -13.41 -2.15 13.04
CA VAL A 415 -14.13 -1.29 12.09
C VAL A 415 -15.63 -1.33 12.34
N GLY A 416 -16.22 -2.53 12.51
CA GLY A 416 -17.66 -2.65 12.81
C GLY A 416 -18.06 -1.94 14.10
N ALA A 417 -17.28 -2.13 15.17
CA ALA A 417 -17.52 -1.47 16.46
C ALA A 417 -17.40 0.06 16.35
N MET A 418 -16.41 0.55 15.61
CA MET A 418 -16.19 1.98 15.45
C MET A 418 -17.25 2.65 14.57
N VAL A 419 -17.71 2.00 13.49
CA VAL A 419 -18.84 2.48 12.69
C VAL A 419 -20.11 2.54 13.55
N ALA A 420 -20.39 1.51 14.36
CA ALA A 420 -21.53 1.50 15.27
C ALA A 420 -21.44 2.61 16.33
N ALA A 421 -20.25 2.83 16.91
CA ALA A 421 -20.01 3.90 17.87
C ALA A 421 -20.21 5.29 17.24
N GLY A 422 -19.74 5.49 16.01
CA GLY A 422 -19.97 6.71 15.24
C GLY A 422 -21.46 6.96 14.97
N LEU A 423 -22.20 5.95 14.51
CA LEU A 423 -23.65 6.03 14.32
C LEU A 423 -24.40 6.33 15.62
N ALA A 424 -24.00 5.72 16.75
CA ALA A 424 -24.60 5.98 18.05
C ALA A 424 -24.40 7.45 18.48
N LEU A 425 -23.21 8.01 18.30
CA LEU A 425 -22.95 9.42 18.55
C LEU A 425 -23.79 10.33 17.66
N GLY A 426 -23.97 9.97 16.39
CA GLY A 426 -24.85 10.69 15.47
C GLY A 426 -26.31 10.67 15.89
N ALA A 427 -26.80 9.52 16.36
CA ALA A 427 -28.16 9.41 16.90
C ALA A 427 -28.36 10.25 18.18
N MET A 428 -27.29 10.50 18.94
CA MET A 428 -27.29 11.37 20.12
C MET A 428 -27.10 12.86 19.79
N GLY A 429 -26.89 13.23 18.52
CA GLY A 429 -26.61 14.61 18.11
C GLY A 429 -25.21 15.12 18.50
N LEU A 430 -24.27 14.19 18.74
CA LEU A 430 -22.92 14.48 19.24
C LEU A 430 -21.81 14.31 18.19
N SER A 431 -22.14 14.00 16.93
CA SER A 431 -21.15 13.69 15.87
C SER A 431 -20.95 14.80 14.85
#